data_AF-A0A974C0Z4-F1
#
_entry.id   AF-A0A974C0Z4-F1
#
_cell.length_a   1.000
_cell.length_b   1.000
_cell.length_c   1.000
_cell.angle_alpha   90.00
_cell.angle_beta   90.00
_cell.angle_gamma   90.00
#
_symmetry.space_group_name_H-M   'P 1'
#
loop_
_entity.id
_entity.type
_entity.pdbx_description
1 polymer ?
#
loop_
_entity_poly.entity_id
_entity_poly.type
_entity_poly.pdbx_seq_one_letter_code
_entity_poly.pdbx_strand_id
1 'polypeptide(L)'
;MSGNLDMTGDALPDLSIGGAGKVLVLRSRTVVEVSVSITFNPHEIPISSYECPDADTTKAATTIKVCVTCKRKTTAGEVSAQMTYTLLLDAVHTQKRAMFDRMEHSLQQTFTLNKGRNCMTYYIRLMVSFQENCGSDGQCQDDLRINASFVNLRHLVVGVSLEVNVTLSVQNYGEDSYNSRAIITHPSGLFYRRSSLIQSNRRLMTIKCSTPEGERYVVCNINNPLLRPNAMAIFMISFHVSSSSDLGNLLTITTNITSDNGGAPNDLMKSTAQLKVVYGIYVTITSLEESTKYTNYSSSERRSVVRGVKHVYKVGNQGQRSLSLSVIVLVPVKLKETVVWEKPSIVVSEEELSNSTTNCINTGEITNKENCTVMTCVRFVCSIGSLDIQKSINFTITGQTSHQKVLLQSSAEIVYDLCHVNM
;
A
#
# COMPACT_ATOMS: atom_id res chain seq x y z
N MET A 1 -28.99 16.72 20.39
CA MET A 1 -27.91 17.55 19.81
C MET A 1 -28.44 18.13 18.53
N SER A 2 -28.33 19.44 18.33
CA SER A 2 -28.77 20.13 17.11
C SER A 2 -27.72 21.15 16.71
N GLY A 3 -27.47 21.32 15.41
CA GLY A 3 -26.49 22.27 14.90
C GLY A 3 -26.89 22.84 13.56
N ASN A 4 -25.95 23.52 12.89
CA ASN A 4 -26.12 24.15 11.58
C ASN A 4 -27.00 25.42 11.57
N LEU A 5 -27.31 25.97 12.75
CA LEU A 5 -27.99 27.25 12.92
C LEU A 5 -27.07 28.21 13.65
N ASP A 6 -26.94 29.43 13.16
CA ASP A 6 -26.26 30.52 13.86
C ASP A 6 -27.18 31.06 14.96
N MET A 7 -26.81 30.80 16.21
CA MET A 7 -27.53 31.24 17.40
C MET A 7 -26.88 32.48 18.03
N THR A 8 -25.69 32.86 17.58
CA THR A 8 -24.89 33.97 18.13
C THR A 8 -24.85 35.20 17.24
N GLY A 9 -25.38 35.12 16.02
CA GLY A 9 -25.48 36.22 15.06
C GLY A 9 -24.17 36.56 14.38
N ASP A 10 -23.19 35.65 14.39
CA ASP A 10 -21.85 35.85 13.80
C ASP A 10 -21.69 35.22 12.41
N ALA A 11 -22.80 34.70 11.86
CA ALA A 11 -22.93 34.00 10.59
C ALA A 11 -22.08 32.72 10.48
N LEU A 12 -21.76 32.09 11.61
CA LEU A 12 -21.20 30.74 11.71
C LEU A 12 -22.21 29.80 12.38
N PRO A 13 -22.28 28.52 11.96
CA PRO A 13 -23.20 27.57 12.57
C PRO A 13 -22.77 27.21 13.99
N ASP A 14 -23.70 27.27 14.94
CA ASP A 14 -23.46 26.91 16.33
C ASP A 14 -23.96 25.49 16.64
N LEU A 15 -23.53 24.95 17.78
CA LEU A 15 -23.89 23.62 18.24
C LEU A 15 -24.61 23.70 19.59
N SER A 16 -25.85 23.20 19.64
CA SER A 16 -26.65 23.11 20.85
C SER A 16 -26.67 21.68 21.41
N ILE A 17 -26.27 21.54 22.68
CA ILE A 17 -26.20 20.28 23.41
C ILE A 17 -27.13 20.35 24.62
N GLY A 18 -28.09 19.43 24.70
CA GLY A 18 -28.99 19.30 25.85
C GLY A 18 -28.56 18.15 26.76
N GLY A 19 -28.61 18.36 28.07
CA GLY A 19 -28.33 17.33 29.08
C GLY A 19 -28.67 17.79 30.50
N ALA A 20 -29.21 16.89 31.32
CA ALA A 20 -29.56 17.14 32.73
C ALA A 20 -30.42 18.41 32.97
N GLY A 21 -31.43 18.64 32.13
CA GLY A 21 -32.31 19.80 32.22
C GLY A 21 -31.66 21.14 31.82
N LYS A 22 -30.45 21.11 31.25
CA LYS A 22 -29.73 22.30 30.76
C LYS A 22 -29.49 22.21 29.26
N VAL A 23 -29.29 23.36 28.64
CA VAL A 23 -28.85 23.51 27.25
C VAL A 23 -27.57 24.33 27.23
N LEU A 24 -26.55 23.81 26.56
CA LEU A 24 -25.28 24.49 26.30
C LEU A 24 -25.22 24.82 24.81
N VAL A 25 -24.90 26.06 24.49
CA VAL A 25 -24.65 26.50 23.11
C VAL A 25 -23.15 26.73 22.95
N LEU A 26 -22.54 25.99 22.03
CA LEU A 26 -21.13 26.10 21.66
C LEU A 26 -21.02 26.93 20.39
N ARG A 27 -20.33 28.06 20.49
CA ARG A 27 -20.11 28.99 19.39
C ARG A 27 -18.98 28.54 18.48
N SER A 28 -19.19 28.60 17.16
CA SER A 28 -18.13 28.37 16.17
C SER A 28 -17.11 29.51 16.12
N ARG A 29 -15.84 29.20 15.84
CA ARG A 29 -14.78 30.21 15.71
C ARG A 29 -14.41 30.41 14.23
N THR A 30 -14.03 31.64 13.89
CA THR A 30 -13.51 31.99 12.57
C THR A 30 -12.27 31.15 12.25
N VAL A 31 -12.35 30.36 11.16
CA VAL A 31 -11.23 29.58 10.64
C VAL A 31 -10.56 30.35 9.51
N VAL A 32 -9.23 30.40 9.58
CA VAL A 32 -8.36 31.01 8.57
C VAL A 32 -7.44 29.93 7.98
N GLU A 33 -7.14 30.08 6.71
CA GLU A 33 -6.14 29.28 5.99
C GLU A 33 -4.89 30.13 5.80
N VAL A 34 -3.76 29.62 6.29
CA VAL A 34 -2.46 30.29 6.21
C VAL A 34 -1.55 29.49 5.29
N SER A 35 -1.17 30.08 4.18
CA SER A 35 -0.22 29.51 3.23
C SER A 35 1.09 30.26 3.29
N VAL A 36 2.21 29.54 3.43
CA VAL A 36 3.55 30.12 3.48
C VAL A 36 4.29 29.79 2.19
N SER A 37 4.93 30.79 1.59
CA SER A 37 5.83 30.60 0.45
C SER A 37 7.18 31.23 0.77
N ILE A 38 8.27 30.48 0.59
CA ILE A 38 9.63 30.94 0.79
C ILE A 38 10.35 30.91 -0.56
N THR A 39 10.97 32.02 -0.94
CA THR A 39 11.73 32.13 -2.19
C THR A 39 13.12 32.68 -1.92
N PHE A 40 14.12 32.11 -2.59
CA PHE A 40 15.51 32.55 -2.53
C PHE A 40 15.85 33.40 -3.76
N ASN A 41 16.63 34.46 -3.58
CA ASN A 41 17.13 35.28 -4.67
C ASN A 41 18.60 35.68 -4.40
N PRO A 42 19.58 35.12 -5.16
CA PRO A 42 19.38 34.12 -6.22
C PRO A 42 18.89 32.76 -5.67
N HIS A 43 18.24 31.97 -6.53
CA HIS A 43 17.76 30.61 -6.18
C HIS A 43 18.91 29.65 -5.93
N GLU A 44 20.03 29.87 -6.63
CA GLU A 44 21.28 29.13 -6.48
C GLU A 44 22.37 30.10 -6.05
N ILE A 45 23.17 29.71 -5.06
CA ILE A 45 24.29 30.51 -4.60
C ILE A 45 25.53 30.01 -5.31
N PRO A 46 26.15 30.80 -6.22
CA PRO A 46 27.37 30.40 -6.88
C PRO A 46 28.51 30.32 -5.85
N ILE A 47 29.11 29.13 -5.72
CA ILE A 47 30.15 28.83 -4.74
C ILE A 47 31.44 29.62 -5.04
N SER A 48 31.71 29.90 -6.32
CA SER A 48 32.87 30.67 -6.80
C SER A 48 33.02 32.08 -6.22
N SER A 49 31.93 32.69 -5.73
CA SER A 49 31.97 34.02 -5.08
C SER A 49 32.39 33.97 -3.61
N TYR A 50 32.44 32.77 -3.03
CA TYR A 50 32.70 32.51 -1.61
C TYR A 50 33.83 31.47 -1.41
N GLU A 51 34.62 31.21 -2.45
CA GLU A 51 35.81 30.36 -2.45
C GLU A 51 37.06 31.15 -2.00
N CYS A 52 37.89 30.51 -1.17
CA CYS A 52 39.17 31.09 -0.75
C CYS A 52 40.19 31.13 -1.89
N PRO A 53 41.07 32.15 -1.98
CA PRO A 53 41.38 33.13 -0.93
C PRO A 53 40.56 34.43 -0.98
N ASP A 54 39.78 34.66 -2.04
CA ASP A 54 39.10 35.94 -2.32
C ASP A 54 37.66 36.02 -1.79
N ALA A 55 37.28 35.14 -0.85
CA ALA A 55 35.93 35.04 -0.32
C ALA A 55 35.47 36.33 0.39
N ASP A 56 34.56 37.07 -0.22
CA ASP A 56 33.92 38.23 0.40
C ASP A 56 32.78 37.79 1.35
N THR A 57 33.17 37.41 2.57
CA THR A 57 32.25 37.05 3.66
C THR A 57 31.41 38.25 4.15
N THR A 58 31.69 39.46 3.67
CA THR A 58 30.97 40.68 4.07
C THR A 58 29.70 40.93 3.24
N LYS A 59 29.52 40.21 2.12
CA LYS A 59 28.34 40.32 1.26
C LYS A 59 27.29 39.25 1.57
N ALA A 60 26.01 39.62 1.44
CA ALA A 60 24.93 38.64 1.53
C ALA A 60 24.98 37.72 0.30
N ALA A 61 25.03 36.40 0.56
CA ALA A 61 25.08 35.35 -0.44
C ALA A 61 23.73 35.13 -1.13
N THR A 62 22.65 35.28 -0.40
CA THR A 62 21.30 35.27 -0.95
C THR A 62 20.34 36.05 -0.06
N THR A 63 19.18 36.36 -0.62
CA THR A 63 18.05 36.90 0.12
C THR A 63 16.94 35.86 0.16
N ILE A 64 16.34 35.66 1.33
CA ILE A 64 15.11 34.89 1.47
C ILE A 64 13.93 35.84 1.58
N LYS A 65 12.90 35.62 0.78
CA LYS A 65 11.62 36.30 0.89
C LYS A 65 10.58 35.30 1.38
N VAL A 66 10.13 35.52 2.62
CA VAL A 66 9.08 34.72 3.27
C VAL A 66 7.78 35.48 3.09
N CYS A 67 6.83 34.91 2.36
CA CYS A 67 5.50 35.46 2.23
C CYS A 67 4.48 34.56 2.92
N VAL A 68 3.68 35.14 3.79
CA VAL A 68 2.55 34.51 4.45
C VAL A 68 1.27 35.07 3.84
N THR A 69 0.44 34.18 3.31
CA THR A 69 -0.87 34.52 2.74
C THR A 69 -1.95 34.01 3.66
N CYS A 70 -2.79 34.91 4.16
CA CYS A 70 -3.93 34.57 5.01
C CYS A 70 -5.23 34.75 4.24
N LYS A 71 -5.99 33.66 4.13
CA LYS A 71 -7.33 33.64 3.53
C LYS A 71 -8.35 33.25 4.59
N ARG A 72 -9.49 33.92 4.61
CA ARG A 72 -10.61 33.52 5.46
C ARG A 72 -11.27 32.28 4.84
N LYS A 73 -11.43 31.21 5.61
CA LYS A 73 -12.11 29.98 5.17
C LYS A 73 -13.59 29.97 5.57
N THR A 74 -13.92 30.70 6.62
CA THR A 74 -15.28 30.89 7.13
C THR A 74 -16.04 31.99 6.38
N THR A 75 -17.37 31.92 6.41
CA THR A 75 -18.31 32.87 5.78
C THR A 75 -18.22 34.27 6.42
N ALA A 76 -17.91 34.34 7.71
CA ALA A 76 -17.91 35.58 8.49
C ALA A 76 -16.83 35.59 9.59
N GLY A 77 -16.66 36.75 10.22
CA GLY A 77 -15.63 37.02 11.23
C GLY A 77 -14.43 37.81 10.69
N GLU A 78 -13.81 38.57 11.60
CA GLU A 78 -12.62 39.37 11.36
C GLU A 78 -11.36 38.49 11.37
N VAL A 79 -10.39 38.84 10.52
CA VAL A 79 -9.13 38.10 10.39
C VAL A 79 -8.00 38.98 10.91
N SER A 80 -7.70 38.83 12.19
CA SER A 80 -6.52 39.39 12.84
C SER A 80 -5.97 38.38 13.84
N ALA A 81 -4.69 38.04 13.70
CA ALA A 81 -3.99 37.16 14.64
C ALA A 81 -2.53 37.59 14.76
N GLN A 82 -1.91 37.40 15.93
CA GLN A 82 -0.44 37.48 16.01
C GLN A 82 0.17 36.16 15.56
N MET A 83 1.04 36.22 14.57
CA MET A 83 1.78 35.07 14.09
C MET A 83 3.24 35.21 14.49
N THR A 84 3.76 34.17 15.15
CA THR A 84 5.19 34.03 15.43
C THR A 84 5.74 32.86 14.61
N TYR A 85 6.81 33.10 13.86
CA TYR A 85 7.52 32.02 13.16
C TYR A 85 9.02 32.09 13.46
N THR A 86 9.65 30.93 13.38
CA THR A 86 11.10 30.79 13.55
C THR A 86 11.71 30.28 12.25
N LEU A 87 12.66 31.02 11.72
CA LEU A 87 13.49 30.63 10.58
C LEU A 87 14.76 29.96 11.12
N LEU A 88 15.11 28.81 10.56
CA LEU A 88 16.29 28.04 10.93
C LEU A 88 17.14 27.80 9.68
N LEU A 89 18.35 28.35 9.65
CA LEU A 89 19.31 28.03 8.60
C LEU A 89 20.00 26.72 8.92
N ASP A 90 20.16 25.86 7.92
CA ASP A 90 20.80 24.55 8.07
C ASP A 90 20.22 23.72 9.24
N ALA A 91 18.91 23.74 9.46
CA ALA A 91 18.24 23.12 10.61
C ALA A 91 18.64 21.65 10.85
N VAL A 92 18.94 20.93 9.77
CA VAL A 92 19.28 19.50 9.77
C VAL A 92 20.78 19.22 10.00
N HIS A 93 21.64 20.19 9.71
CA HIS A 93 23.09 20.02 9.78
C HIS A 93 23.61 20.39 11.18
N THR A 94 24.55 19.59 11.69
CA THR A 94 25.29 19.89 12.92
C THR A 94 26.26 21.06 12.73
N GLN A 95 26.91 21.13 11.56
CA GLN A 95 27.73 22.26 11.15
C GLN A 95 26.89 23.23 10.31
N LYS A 96 26.77 24.48 10.76
CA LYS A 96 25.99 25.51 10.08
C LYS A 96 26.85 26.20 9.03
N ARG A 97 26.36 26.24 7.80
CA ARG A 97 27.07 26.79 6.63
C ARG A 97 26.53 28.17 6.26
N ALA A 98 25.47 28.61 6.92
CA ALA A 98 24.83 29.90 6.67
C ALA A 98 24.39 30.56 7.97
N MET A 99 24.41 31.89 7.98
CA MET A 99 23.98 32.73 9.09
C MET A 99 23.15 33.91 8.58
N PHE A 100 22.31 34.47 9.45
CA PHE A 100 21.70 35.78 9.23
C PHE A 100 22.70 36.91 9.54
N ASP A 101 22.42 38.14 9.11
CA ASP A 101 23.31 39.31 9.28
C ASP A 101 23.79 39.56 10.72
N ARG A 102 23.09 39.08 11.75
CA ARG A 102 23.46 39.22 13.17
C ARG A 102 24.31 38.07 13.73
N MET A 103 24.90 37.25 12.86
CA MET A 103 25.62 36.02 13.26
C MET A 103 24.75 35.01 14.02
N GLU A 104 23.44 35.02 13.76
CA GLU A 104 22.50 34.06 14.32
C GLU A 104 22.13 33.02 13.25
N HIS A 105 21.92 31.77 13.66
CA HIS A 105 21.44 30.69 12.78
C HIS A 105 19.93 30.49 12.82
N SER A 106 19.28 31.13 13.78
CA SER A 106 17.85 31.10 14.00
C SER A 106 17.33 32.51 14.18
N LEU A 107 16.22 32.84 13.53
CA LEU A 107 15.56 34.12 13.70
C LEU A 107 14.10 33.90 14.03
N GLN A 108 13.62 34.47 15.13
CA GLN A 108 12.21 34.48 15.48
C GLN A 108 11.60 35.82 15.08
N GLN A 109 10.48 35.77 14.36
CA GLN A 109 9.74 36.94 13.92
C GLN A 109 8.30 36.85 14.41
N THR A 110 7.79 37.95 14.95
CA THR A 110 6.38 38.11 15.30
C THR A 110 5.79 39.25 14.48
N PHE A 111 4.58 39.06 13.93
CA PHE A 111 3.85 40.11 13.23
C PHE A 111 2.34 39.90 13.28
N THR A 112 1.59 40.98 13.04
CA THR A 112 0.13 40.93 12.94
C THR A 112 -0.28 40.41 11.56
N LEU A 113 -0.91 39.23 11.55
CA LEU A 113 -1.45 38.59 10.36
C LEU A 113 -2.85 39.11 10.06
N ASN A 114 -2.95 39.90 8.97
CA ASN A 114 -4.21 40.36 8.41
C ASN A 114 -4.56 39.57 7.13
N LYS A 115 -5.81 39.68 6.68
CA LYS A 115 -6.24 39.13 5.38
C LYS A 115 -5.37 39.68 4.25
N GLY A 116 -4.84 38.79 3.39
CA GLY A 116 -3.98 39.16 2.27
C GLY A 116 -2.59 38.52 2.35
N ARG A 117 -1.62 39.08 1.63
CA ARG A 117 -0.24 38.56 1.53
C ARG A 117 0.72 39.54 2.20
N ASN A 118 1.42 39.08 3.23
CA ASN A 118 2.47 39.82 3.92
C ASN A 118 3.81 39.15 3.63
N CYS A 119 4.81 39.90 3.17
CA CYS A 119 6.13 39.38 2.83
C CYS A 119 7.22 40.09 3.63
N MET A 120 8.19 39.34 4.10
CA MET A 120 9.41 39.84 4.74
C MET A 120 10.63 39.27 4.03
N THR A 121 11.69 40.09 3.93
CA THR A 121 12.94 39.70 3.29
C THR A 121 14.07 39.67 4.31
N TYR A 122 14.90 38.63 4.27
CA TYR A 122 16.08 38.47 5.11
C TYR A 122 17.32 38.18 4.28
N TYR A 123 18.47 38.63 4.77
CA TYR A 123 19.76 38.45 4.13
C TYR A 123 20.51 37.29 4.79
N ILE A 124 21.12 36.43 3.97
CA ILE A 124 21.87 35.25 4.39
C ILE A 124 23.33 35.42 3.97
N ARG A 125 24.24 35.08 4.89
CA ARG A 125 25.69 34.99 4.66
C ARG A 125 26.13 33.54 4.74
N LEU A 126 27.15 33.16 3.98
CA LEU A 126 27.76 31.84 4.07
C LEU A 126 28.90 31.82 5.09
N MET A 127 28.93 30.77 5.91
CA MET A 127 30.13 30.36 6.64
C MET A 127 30.95 29.49 5.68
N VAL A 128 32.05 30.04 5.16
CA VAL A 128 32.95 29.32 4.26
C VAL A 128 33.52 28.11 5.00
N SER A 129 33.15 26.91 4.58
CA SER A 129 33.69 25.65 5.09
C SER A 129 33.46 24.46 4.16
N PHE A 130 33.67 24.57 2.85
CA PHE A 130 33.86 23.38 2.00
C PHE A 130 34.95 23.68 0.98
N GLN A 131 36.13 23.13 1.24
CA GLN A 131 37.15 23.00 0.22
C GLN A 131 36.75 21.80 -0.62
N GLU A 132 36.33 22.04 -1.86
CA GLU A 132 36.08 20.98 -2.83
C GLU A 132 37.37 20.20 -3.00
N ASN A 133 37.32 18.90 -2.74
CA ASN A 133 38.50 18.03 -2.85
C ASN A 133 38.48 17.28 -4.19
N CYS A 134 38.14 18.00 -5.27
CA CYS A 134 38.01 17.51 -6.64
C CYS A 134 39.35 17.53 -7.40
N GLY A 135 40.47 17.30 -6.71
CA GLY A 135 41.79 17.37 -7.33
C GLY A 135 42.15 18.78 -7.87
N SER A 136 42.92 18.81 -8.96
CA SER A 136 43.51 20.03 -9.53
C SER A 136 42.68 20.66 -10.67
N ASP A 137 41.70 19.95 -11.21
CA ASP A 137 40.83 20.41 -12.31
C ASP A 137 39.52 21.04 -11.80
N GLY A 138 39.21 20.89 -10.50
CA GLY A 138 38.04 21.48 -9.87
C GLY A 138 36.72 20.86 -10.34
N GLN A 139 36.74 19.68 -10.97
CA GLN A 139 35.54 18.98 -11.44
C GLN A 139 35.46 17.60 -10.81
N CYS A 140 34.59 17.45 -9.80
CA CYS A 140 34.45 16.17 -9.11
C CYS A 140 33.81 15.10 -10.01
N GLN A 141 34.56 14.07 -10.38
CA GLN A 141 34.05 12.92 -11.12
C GLN A 141 33.74 11.75 -10.18
N ASP A 142 32.45 11.53 -9.90
CA ASP A 142 31.99 10.42 -9.06
C ASP A 142 31.74 9.12 -9.84
N ASP A 143 31.81 7.98 -9.14
CA ASP A 143 31.45 6.65 -9.68
C ASP A 143 30.43 6.03 -8.73
N LEU A 144 29.17 6.45 -8.91
CA LEU A 144 28.05 5.96 -8.13
C LEU A 144 27.53 4.65 -8.69
N ARG A 145 27.41 3.64 -7.83
CA ARG A 145 26.86 2.33 -8.17
C ARG A 145 25.73 1.99 -7.22
N ILE A 146 24.63 1.47 -7.76
CA ILE A 146 23.46 1.05 -6.99
C ILE A 146 23.05 -0.37 -7.35
N ASN A 147 22.67 -1.16 -6.35
CA ASN A 147 22.10 -2.48 -6.55
C ASN A 147 20.86 -2.67 -5.68
N ALA A 148 19.78 -3.16 -6.26
CA ALA A 148 18.52 -3.45 -5.58
C ALA A 148 18.28 -4.96 -5.51
N SER A 149 17.83 -5.45 -4.36
CA SER A 149 17.49 -6.87 -4.19
C SER A 149 16.41 -7.11 -3.12
N PHE A 150 15.75 -8.26 -3.24
CA PHE A 150 14.84 -8.78 -2.22
C PHE A 150 15.58 -9.84 -1.40
N VAL A 151 15.97 -9.49 -0.18
CA VAL A 151 16.74 -10.39 0.70
C VAL A 151 15.78 -11.35 1.39
N ASN A 152 16.07 -12.66 1.31
CA ASN A 152 15.30 -13.74 1.95
C ASN A 152 13.83 -13.87 1.49
N LEU A 153 13.43 -13.26 0.38
CA LEU A 153 12.08 -13.34 -0.17
C LEU A 153 12.10 -14.01 -1.54
N ARG A 154 11.37 -15.12 -1.70
CA ARG A 154 11.23 -15.84 -2.99
C ARG A 154 10.00 -15.40 -3.77
N HIS A 155 8.94 -15.04 -3.06
CA HIS A 155 7.69 -14.54 -3.63
C HIS A 155 6.97 -13.65 -2.62
N LEU A 156 6.13 -12.75 -3.13
CA LEU A 156 5.21 -11.92 -2.37
C LEU A 156 3.81 -12.53 -2.43
N VAL A 157 3.13 -12.68 -1.28
CA VAL A 157 1.75 -13.17 -1.23
C VAL A 157 0.81 -12.00 -0.95
N VAL A 158 0.22 -11.42 -1.99
CA VAL A 158 -0.70 -10.28 -1.83
C VAL A 158 -1.97 -10.74 -1.14
N GLY A 159 -2.43 -9.96 -0.16
CA GLY A 159 -3.56 -10.29 0.72
C GLY A 159 -3.15 -10.98 2.03
N VAL A 160 -1.92 -11.50 2.10
CA VAL A 160 -1.34 -12.07 3.33
C VAL A 160 -0.17 -11.22 3.83
N SER A 161 0.74 -10.86 2.93
CA SER A 161 1.87 -9.97 3.23
C SER A 161 1.42 -8.52 3.28
N LEU A 162 1.62 -7.85 4.42
CA LEU A 162 1.29 -6.44 4.62
C LEU A 162 2.44 -5.49 4.25
N GLU A 163 3.66 -6.02 4.14
CA GLU A 163 4.85 -5.25 3.82
C GLU A 163 5.80 -6.04 2.92
N VAL A 164 6.55 -5.32 2.08
CA VAL A 164 7.65 -5.84 1.28
C VAL A 164 8.85 -4.92 1.43
N ASN A 165 10.01 -5.52 1.64
CA ASN A 165 11.26 -4.80 1.90
C ASN A 165 12.22 -4.96 0.73
N VAL A 166 12.73 -3.84 0.22
CA VAL A 166 13.75 -3.79 -0.84
C VAL A 166 15.06 -3.35 -0.21
N THR A 167 16.13 -4.11 -0.42
CA THR A 167 17.47 -3.77 0.06
C THR A 167 18.24 -3.09 -1.05
N LEU A 168 18.79 -1.92 -0.76
CA LEU A 168 19.61 -1.13 -1.66
C LEU A 168 21.05 -1.08 -1.15
N SER A 169 22.00 -1.36 -2.03
CA SER A 169 23.43 -1.16 -1.80
C SER A 169 23.92 -0.03 -2.68
N VAL A 170 24.50 1.01 -2.07
CA VAL A 170 25.06 2.18 -2.77
C VAL A 170 26.54 2.31 -2.44
N GLN A 171 27.34 2.56 -3.46
CA GLN A 171 28.79 2.72 -3.37
C GLN A 171 29.23 3.92 -4.21
N ASN A 172 30.24 4.66 -3.74
CA ASN A 172 30.94 5.65 -4.54
C ASN A 172 32.42 5.23 -4.67
N TYR A 173 32.87 4.94 -5.88
CA TYR A 173 34.26 4.56 -6.19
C TYR A 173 35.11 5.72 -6.75
N GLY A 174 34.48 6.86 -7.03
CA GLY A 174 35.14 8.04 -7.60
C GLY A 174 35.44 9.10 -6.55
N GLU A 175 35.41 10.35 -6.97
CA GLU A 175 35.63 11.53 -6.13
C GLU A 175 34.41 11.86 -5.26
N ASP A 176 34.45 13.00 -4.58
CA ASP A 176 33.34 13.51 -3.78
C ASP A 176 32.07 13.69 -4.63
N SER A 177 30.97 13.02 -4.23
CA SER A 177 29.68 13.11 -4.90
C SER A 177 28.74 14.05 -4.15
N TYR A 178 28.24 15.08 -4.81
CA TYR A 178 27.37 16.08 -4.21
C TYR A 178 25.90 15.76 -4.43
N ASN A 179 25.13 15.90 -3.36
CA ASN A 179 23.68 15.68 -3.31
C ASN A 179 23.24 14.35 -3.94
N SER A 180 23.95 13.27 -3.62
CA SER A 180 23.64 11.95 -4.14
C SER A 180 22.22 11.51 -3.73
N ARG A 181 21.42 11.10 -4.71
CA ARG A 181 20.00 10.75 -4.59
C ARG A 181 19.74 9.41 -5.22
N ALA A 182 19.12 8.48 -4.49
CA ALA A 182 18.53 7.29 -5.06
C ALA A 182 17.04 7.52 -5.33
N ILE A 183 16.59 7.22 -6.54
CA ILE A 183 15.21 7.33 -7.01
C ILE A 183 14.69 5.91 -7.20
N ILE A 184 13.63 5.55 -6.46
CA ILE A 184 13.04 4.21 -6.45
C ILE A 184 11.64 4.29 -7.08
N THR A 185 11.49 3.70 -8.26
CA THR A 185 10.21 3.59 -8.97
C THR A 185 9.54 2.27 -8.61
N HIS A 186 8.27 2.31 -8.25
CA HIS A 186 7.49 1.15 -7.84
C HIS A 186 6.09 1.14 -8.48
N PRO A 187 5.45 -0.02 -8.65
CA PRO A 187 4.11 -0.08 -9.23
C PRO A 187 3.05 0.47 -8.28
N SER A 188 1.85 0.71 -8.83
CA SER A 188 0.65 0.99 -8.04
C SER A 188 0.32 -0.17 -7.12
N GLY A 189 -0.13 0.13 -5.90
CA GLY A 189 -0.46 -0.88 -4.90
C GLY A 189 0.63 -1.09 -3.83
N LEU A 190 1.80 -0.48 -4.02
CA LEU A 190 2.82 -0.29 -3.00
C LEU A 190 2.84 1.16 -2.51
N PHE A 191 3.05 1.34 -1.21
CA PHE A 191 3.12 2.66 -0.58
C PHE A 191 4.36 2.75 0.31
N TYR A 192 5.19 3.78 0.10
CA TYR A 192 6.37 3.99 0.93
C TYR A 192 5.99 4.16 2.39
N ARG A 193 6.65 3.42 3.29
CA ARG A 193 6.41 3.47 4.72
C ARG A 193 7.59 4.05 5.49
N ARG A 194 8.79 3.52 5.26
CA ARG A 194 10.02 3.97 5.93
C ARG A 194 11.27 3.47 5.25
N SER A 195 12.39 4.11 5.58
CA SER A 195 13.75 3.67 5.26
C SER A 195 14.55 3.40 6.52
N SER A 196 15.46 2.43 6.49
CA SER A 196 16.38 2.14 7.60
C SER A 196 17.77 1.78 7.09
N LEU A 197 18.81 2.41 7.64
CA LEU A 197 20.20 2.05 7.38
C LEU A 197 20.51 0.69 8.04
N ILE A 198 21.08 -0.23 7.27
CA ILE A 198 21.51 -1.55 7.76
C ILE A 198 23.00 -1.52 8.09
N GLN A 199 23.81 -1.11 7.13
CA GLN A 199 25.27 -1.13 7.23
C GLN A 199 25.86 0.07 6.50
N SER A 200 26.92 0.65 7.05
CA SER A 200 27.76 1.60 6.33
C SER A 200 29.19 1.51 6.85
N ASN A 201 30.15 1.83 5.98
CA ASN A 201 31.54 2.02 6.38
C ASN A 201 31.82 3.46 6.90
N ARG A 202 30.80 4.32 6.98
CA ARG A 202 30.90 5.67 7.55
C ARG A 202 30.10 5.74 8.85
N ARG A 203 30.72 6.28 9.91
CA ARG A 203 30.12 6.37 11.27
C ARG A 203 28.83 7.20 11.32
N LEU A 204 28.71 8.21 10.46
CA LEU A 204 27.60 9.19 10.48
C LEU A 204 26.81 9.20 9.16
N MET A 205 26.69 8.04 8.51
CA MET A 205 25.88 7.90 7.28
C MET A 205 24.41 8.23 7.57
N THR A 206 23.82 9.14 6.80
CA THR A 206 22.41 9.49 6.92
C THR A 206 21.65 9.20 5.63
N ILE A 207 20.45 8.64 5.76
CA ILE A 207 19.56 8.35 4.63
C ILE A 207 18.19 8.91 4.95
N LYS A 208 17.72 9.82 4.10
CA LYS A 208 16.41 10.47 4.25
C LYS A 208 15.60 10.29 3.00
N CYS A 209 14.49 9.59 3.10
CA CYS A 209 13.63 9.30 1.98
C CYS A 209 12.26 9.98 2.11
N SER A 210 11.71 10.39 0.98
CA SER A 210 10.39 10.99 0.87
C SER A 210 9.77 10.70 -0.49
N THR A 211 8.45 10.68 -0.54
CA THR A 211 7.68 10.60 -1.80
C THR A 211 7.24 12.01 -2.17
N PRO A 212 7.65 12.54 -3.33
CA PRO A 212 7.15 13.84 -3.81
C PRO A 212 5.63 13.80 -4.04
N GLU A 213 4.95 14.94 -3.87
CA GLU A 213 3.49 15.01 -4.03
C GLU A 213 3.06 14.63 -5.45
N GLY A 214 2.08 13.73 -5.56
CA GLY A 214 1.54 13.26 -6.84
C GLY A 214 2.41 12.27 -7.60
N GLU A 215 3.63 12.01 -7.12
CA GLU A 215 4.60 11.15 -7.78
C GLU A 215 4.57 9.71 -7.27
N ARG A 216 4.92 8.76 -8.15
CA ARG A 216 4.93 7.31 -7.86
C ARG A 216 6.35 6.75 -7.73
N TYR A 217 7.24 7.53 -7.13
CA TYR A 217 8.60 7.13 -6.81
C TYR A 217 9.03 7.70 -5.45
N VAL A 218 10.02 7.06 -4.84
CA VAL A 218 10.63 7.50 -3.59
C VAL A 218 11.99 8.08 -3.89
N VAL A 219 12.29 9.28 -3.36
CA VAL A 219 13.62 9.88 -3.44
C VAL A 219 14.30 9.74 -2.10
N CYS A 220 15.48 9.14 -2.07
CA CYS A 220 16.33 8.95 -0.92
C CYS A 220 17.60 9.77 -1.06
N ASN A 221 17.77 10.79 -0.23
CA ASN A 221 19.01 11.54 -0.10
C ASN A 221 20.03 10.73 0.69
N ILE A 222 21.22 10.54 0.11
CA ILE A 222 22.29 9.72 0.67
C ILE A 222 23.40 10.64 1.15
N ASN A 223 23.56 10.72 2.47
CA ASN A 223 24.59 11.52 3.13
C ASN A 223 24.68 12.99 2.67
N ASN A 224 23.54 13.60 2.34
CA ASN A 224 23.46 14.97 1.86
C ASN A 224 24.21 15.94 2.82
N PRO A 225 25.07 16.83 2.30
CA PRO A 225 25.29 17.13 0.88
C PRO A 225 26.40 16.33 0.20
N LEU A 226 27.16 15.51 0.93
CA LEU A 226 28.40 14.95 0.41
C LEU A 226 28.53 13.45 0.69
N LEU A 227 28.64 12.66 -0.37
CA LEU A 227 29.01 11.25 -0.33
C LEU A 227 30.47 11.08 -0.75
N ARG A 228 31.34 10.87 0.23
CA ARG A 228 32.80 10.79 0.04
C ARG A 228 33.25 9.58 -0.79
N PRO A 229 34.47 9.62 -1.38
CA PRO A 229 35.11 8.48 -2.02
C PRO A 229 35.09 7.24 -1.15
N ASN A 230 34.92 6.08 -1.77
CA ASN A 230 34.85 4.77 -1.12
C ASN A 230 33.73 4.64 -0.07
N ALA A 231 32.76 5.56 -0.01
CA ALA A 231 31.61 5.42 0.88
C ALA A 231 30.71 4.29 0.39
N MET A 232 30.25 3.47 1.34
CA MET A 232 29.31 2.39 1.10
C MET A 232 28.18 2.44 2.13
N ALA A 233 26.96 2.25 1.65
CA ALA A 233 25.78 2.12 2.50
C ALA A 233 24.85 1.03 1.95
N ILE A 234 24.40 0.16 2.84
CA ILE A 234 23.31 -0.79 2.60
C ILE A 234 22.15 -0.35 3.48
N PHE A 235 20.98 -0.19 2.87
CA PHE A 235 19.78 0.25 3.55
C PHE A 235 18.55 -0.42 2.97
N MET A 236 17.49 -0.43 3.76
CA MET A 236 16.23 -1.07 3.40
C MET A 236 15.15 -0.03 3.23
N ILE A 237 14.36 -0.18 2.17
CA ILE A 237 13.12 0.55 1.92
C ILE A 237 11.96 -0.41 2.17
N SER A 238 11.06 -0.02 3.06
CA SER A 238 9.87 -0.78 3.40
C SER A 238 8.65 -0.16 2.75
N PHE A 239 7.93 -0.97 1.97
CA PHE A 239 6.67 -0.61 1.34
C PHE A 239 5.52 -1.35 2.03
N HIS A 240 4.43 -0.65 2.29
CA HIS A 240 3.15 -1.26 2.61
C HIS A 240 2.53 -1.83 1.32
N VAL A 241 1.99 -3.05 1.41
CA VAL A 241 1.33 -3.75 0.31
C VAL A 241 -0.18 -3.72 0.57
N SER A 242 -0.94 -3.09 -0.30
CA SER A 242 -2.40 -3.14 -0.17
C SER A 242 -2.93 -4.55 -0.53
N SER A 243 -3.83 -5.09 0.29
CA SER A 243 -4.33 -6.46 0.19
C SER A 243 -5.12 -6.73 -1.10
N SER A 244 -5.77 -5.70 -1.65
CA SER A 244 -6.55 -5.75 -2.89
C SER A 244 -5.75 -5.32 -4.13
N SER A 245 -4.48 -4.97 -3.99
CA SER A 245 -3.65 -4.47 -5.10
C SER A 245 -3.40 -5.52 -6.18
N ASP A 246 -3.65 -5.20 -7.44
CA ASP A 246 -3.20 -6.03 -8.54
C ASP A 246 -1.78 -5.63 -8.95
N LEU A 247 -0.80 -6.48 -8.63
CA LEU A 247 0.62 -6.29 -8.93
C LEU A 247 1.08 -7.16 -10.12
N GLY A 248 0.16 -7.87 -10.79
CA GLY A 248 0.49 -8.90 -11.78
C GLY A 248 1.23 -10.10 -11.18
N ASN A 249 2.01 -10.80 -12.01
CA ASN A 249 2.76 -12.00 -11.62
C ASN A 249 4.21 -11.72 -11.20
N LEU A 250 4.72 -10.51 -11.48
CA LEU A 250 6.12 -10.14 -11.26
C LEU A 250 6.21 -8.69 -10.79
N LEU A 251 6.52 -8.52 -9.50
CA LEU A 251 6.80 -7.22 -8.93
C LEU A 251 8.16 -6.75 -9.43
N THR A 252 8.20 -5.60 -10.10
CA THR A 252 9.42 -4.98 -10.59
C THR A 252 9.66 -3.66 -9.86
N ILE A 253 10.83 -3.51 -9.26
CA ILE A 253 11.30 -2.26 -8.63
C ILE A 253 12.53 -1.80 -9.40
N THR A 254 12.48 -0.57 -9.92
CA THR A 254 13.60 0.03 -10.64
C THR A 254 14.19 1.14 -9.79
N THR A 255 15.51 1.15 -9.65
CA THR A 255 16.23 2.13 -8.85
C THR A 255 17.32 2.78 -9.66
N ASN A 256 17.38 4.11 -9.61
CA ASN A 256 18.43 4.90 -10.23
C ASN A 256 19.14 5.72 -9.15
N ILE A 257 20.44 5.95 -9.29
CA ILE A 257 21.20 6.88 -8.45
C ILE A 257 21.70 8.05 -9.30
N THR A 258 21.70 9.26 -8.74
CA THR A 258 22.07 10.51 -9.42
C THR A 258 22.83 11.44 -8.46
N SER A 259 23.63 12.36 -8.99
CA SER A 259 24.31 13.43 -8.27
C SER A 259 24.26 14.75 -9.05
N ASP A 260 24.71 15.83 -8.41
CA ASP A 260 24.80 17.16 -9.02
C ASP A 260 26.14 17.40 -9.75
N ASN A 261 27.01 16.40 -9.80
CA ASN A 261 28.34 16.49 -10.43
C ASN A 261 28.29 16.55 -11.98
N GLY A 262 27.10 16.54 -12.60
CA GLY A 262 26.92 16.75 -14.04
C GLY A 262 27.34 15.57 -14.94
N GLY A 263 27.62 14.40 -14.36
CA GLY A 263 27.99 13.19 -15.10
C GLY A 263 26.83 12.56 -15.89
N ALA A 264 27.14 11.93 -17.02
CA ALA A 264 26.15 11.19 -17.81
C ALA A 264 25.73 9.89 -17.08
N PRO A 265 24.43 9.56 -16.98
CA PRO A 265 23.98 8.31 -16.36
C PRO A 265 24.56 7.08 -17.07
N ASN A 266 25.10 6.14 -16.30
CA ASN A 266 25.59 4.86 -16.80
C ASN A 266 24.73 3.68 -16.28
N ASP A 267 25.00 2.47 -16.77
CA ASP A 267 24.23 1.27 -16.39
C ASP A 267 24.46 0.82 -14.94
N LEU A 268 25.60 1.15 -14.34
CA LEU A 268 25.91 0.85 -12.92
C LEU A 268 25.14 1.77 -11.96
N MET A 269 24.68 2.93 -12.45
CA MET A 269 23.82 3.85 -11.73
C MET A 269 22.35 3.41 -11.73
N LYS A 270 22.02 2.26 -12.32
CA LYS A 270 20.66 1.72 -12.37
C LYS A 270 20.65 0.25 -11.93
N SER A 271 19.56 -0.15 -11.29
CA SER A 271 19.32 -1.54 -10.93
C SER A 271 17.84 -1.84 -10.97
N THR A 272 17.49 -3.08 -11.33
CA THR A 272 16.11 -3.55 -11.32
C THR A 272 16.04 -4.85 -10.54
N ALA A 273 15.18 -4.86 -9.52
CA ALA A 273 14.90 -6.04 -8.72
C ALA A 273 13.51 -6.59 -9.07
N GLN A 274 13.41 -7.91 -9.23
CA GLN A 274 12.16 -8.59 -9.53
C GLN A 274 11.82 -9.63 -8.47
N LEU A 275 10.54 -9.74 -8.14
CA LEU A 275 10.03 -10.71 -7.17
C LEU A 275 8.74 -11.32 -7.70
N LYS A 276 8.65 -12.66 -7.67
CA LYS A 276 7.42 -13.36 -8.07
C LYS A 276 6.27 -12.96 -7.16
N VAL A 277 5.10 -12.72 -7.73
CA VAL A 277 3.88 -12.38 -6.99
C VAL A 277 2.90 -13.54 -7.09
N VAL A 278 2.28 -13.86 -5.96
CA VAL A 278 1.15 -14.78 -5.87
C VAL A 278 0.05 -14.14 -5.01
N TYR A 279 -1.17 -14.62 -5.14
CA TYR A 279 -2.33 -14.05 -4.47
C TYR A 279 -2.88 -15.02 -3.43
N GLY A 280 -3.06 -14.52 -2.21
CA GLY A 280 -3.72 -15.25 -1.15
C GLY A 280 -5.21 -15.35 -1.42
N ILE A 281 -5.74 -16.58 -1.41
CA ILE A 281 -7.17 -16.86 -1.48
C ILE A 281 -7.60 -17.57 -0.21
N TYR A 282 -8.85 -17.37 0.21
CA TYR A 282 -9.41 -18.08 1.35
C TYR A 282 -10.86 -18.48 1.04
N VAL A 283 -11.03 -19.73 0.62
CA VAL A 283 -12.34 -20.29 0.27
C VAL A 283 -12.62 -21.48 1.18
N THR A 284 -13.86 -21.57 1.63
CA THR A 284 -14.33 -22.61 2.55
C THR A 284 -15.44 -23.40 1.90
N ILE A 285 -15.47 -24.71 2.18
CA ILE A 285 -16.59 -25.60 1.84
C ILE A 285 -17.10 -26.23 3.13
N THR A 286 -18.42 -26.11 3.35
CA THR A 286 -19.06 -26.58 4.58
C THR A 286 -20.34 -27.35 4.24
N SER A 287 -20.57 -28.46 4.93
CA SER A 287 -21.84 -29.20 4.84
C SER A 287 -22.87 -28.51 5.75
N LEU A 288 -24.06 -28.22 5.23
CA LEU A 288 -25.10 -27.53 5.99
C LEU A 288 -26.09 -28.49 6.67
N GLU A 289 -26.72 -28.01 7.75
CA GLU A 289 -27.62 -28.80 8.59
C GLU A 289 -28.94 -29.19 7.91
N GLU A 290 -29.34 -28.49 6.84
CA GLU A 290 -30.54 -28.81 6.06
C GLU A 290 -30.39 -30.13 5.28
N SER A 291 -29.19 -30.71 5.24
CA SER A 291 -28.93 -32.03 4.66
C SER A 291 -29.74 -33.13 5.35
N THR A 292 -30.15 -34.12 4.57
CA THR A 292 -30.91 -35.28 5.08
C THR A 292 -30.01 -36.14 5.96
N LYS A 293 -30.27 -36.14 7.27
CA LYS A 293 -29.47 -36.91 8.25
C LYS A 293 -29.79 -38.40 8.23
N TYR A 294 -31.06 -38.76 8.10
CA TYR A 294 -31.54 -40.13 7.99
C TYR A 294 -32.91 -40.18 7.33
N THR A 295 -33.26 -41.34 6.76
CA THR A 295 -34.60 -41.65 6.26
C THR A 295 -35.12 -42.90 6.96
N ASN A 296 -36.34 -42.84 7.47
CA ASN A 296 -36.96 -43.96 8.19
C ASN A 296 -37.82 -44.81 7.25
N TYR A 297 -37.68 -46.12 7.38
CA TYR A 297 -38.46 -47.12 6.66
C TYR A 297 -39.17 -48.03 7.65
N SER A 298 -40.47 -48.26 7.44
CA SER A 298 -41.23 -49.19 8.27
C SER A 298 -41.16 -50.60 7.68
N SER A 299 -41.01 -51.61 8.53
CA SER A 299 -41.09 -53.03 8.14
C SER A 299 -42.48 -53.43 7.62
N SER A 300 -43.51 -52.60 7.84
CA SER A 300 -44.88 -52.83 7.34
C SER A 300 -45.11 -52.34 5.90
N GLU A 301 -44.16 -51.61 5.31
CA GLU A 301 -44.30 -51.05 3.96
C GLU A 301 -43.96 -52.13 2.90
N ARG A 302 -44.98 -52.67 2.23
CA ARG A 302 -44.87 -53.78 1.25
C ARG A 302 -44.33 -53.38 -0.13
N ARG A 303 -44.10 -52.09 -0.39
CA ARG A 303 -43.55 -51.55 -1.65
C ARG A 303 -42.23 -50.85 -1.36
N SER A 304 -41.30 -50.84 -2.32
CA SER A 304 -40.08 -50.02 -2.28
C SER A 304 -40.45 -48.55 -2.21
N VAL A 305 -40.65 -48.03 -0.98
CA VAL A 305 -41.02 -46.64 -0.78
C VAL A 305 -39.82 -45.78 -1.12
N VAL A 306 -40.00 -44.87 -2.05
CA VAL A 306 -38.94 -43.96 -2.47
C VAL A 306 -38.99 -42.72 -1.60
N ARG A 307 -37.87 -42.36 -0.98
CA ARG A 307 -37.72 -41.14 -0.19
C ARG A 307 -36.77 -40.18 -0.89
N GLY A 308 -37.10 -38.90 -0.88
CA GLY A 308 -36.19 -37.85 -1.34
C GLY A 308 -35.04 -37.69 -0.35
N VAL A 309 -33.82 -37.63 -0.86
CA VAL A 309 -32.61 -37.34 -0.09
C VAL A 309 -31.97 -36.11 -0.69
N LYS A 310 -31.52 -35.21 0.19
CA LYS A 310 -30.75 -34.03 -0.22
C LYS A 310 -29.51 -33.83 0.64
N HIS A 311 -28.38 -33.49 0.02
CA HIS A 311 -27.17 -33.02 0.69
C HIS A 311 -26.88 -31.59 0.25
N VAL A 312 -26.53 -30.71 1.19
CA VAL A 312 -26.34 -29.28 0.94
C VAL A 312 -24.94 -28.87 1.34
N TYR A 313 -24.18 -28.31 0.39
CA TYR A 313 -22.86 -27.74 0.63
C TYR A 313 -22.86 -26.24 0.39
N LYS A 314 -22.26 -25.47 1.30
CA LYS A 314 -22.02 -24.05 1.15
C LYS A 314 -20.56 -23.80 0.82
N VAL A 315 -20.31 -23.13 -0.29
CA VAL A 315 -18.99 -22.66 -0.70
C VAL A 315 -18.95 -21.14 -0.51
N GLY A 316 -18.05 -20.67 0.35
CA GLY A 316 -17.95 -19.25 0.69
C GLY A 316 -16.54 -18.71 0.51
N ASN A 317 -16.45 -17.53 -0.11
CA ASN A 317 -15.19 -16.79 -0.24
C ASN A 317 -15.03 -15.84 0.95
N GLN A 318 -14.13 -16.23 1.85
CA GLN A 318 -13.76 -15.48 3.05
C GLN A 318 -12.47 -14.66 2.83
N GLY A 319 -11.94 -14.67 1.60
CA GLY A 319 -10.74 -13.96 1.22
C GLY A 319 -10.98 -12.47 0.99
N GLN A 320 -9.98 -11.84 0.36
CA GLN A 320 -9.96 -10.40 0.03
C GLN A 320 -10.04 -10.17 -1.49
N ARG A 321 -10.38 -11.22 -2.27
CA ARG A 321 -10.39 -11.20 -3.73
C ARG A 321 -11.52 -12.04 -4.28
N SER A 322 -12.17 -11.55 -5.33
CA SER A 322 -13.02 -12.37 -6.19
C SER A 322 -12.17 -13.38 -6.94
N LEU A 323 -12.67 -14.61 -7.10
CA LEU A 323 -11.98 -15.64 -7.88
C LEU A 323 -12.94 -16.54 -8.64
N SER A 324 -12.47 -17.06 -9.77
CA SER A 324 -13.11 -18.16 -10.49
C SER A 324 -12.58 -19.48 -9.95
N LEU A 325 -13.48 -20.45 -9.74
CA LEU A 325 -13.11 -21.76 -9.22
C LEU A 325 -14.10 -22.82 -9.70
N SER A 326 -13.72 -24.08 -9.55
CA SER A 326 -14.58 -25.23 -9.79
C SER A 326 -14.82 -26.01 -8.50
N VAL A 327 -16.04 -26.51 -8.33
CA VAL A 327 -16.39 -27.43 -7.25
C VAL A 327 -16.66 -28.79 -7.86
N ILE A 328 -15.90 -29.79 -7.45
CA ILE A 328 -16.13 -31.19 -7.85
C ILE A 328 -16.99 -31.84 -6.79
N VAL A 329 -18.14 -32.39 -7.20
CA VAL A 329 -19.06 -33.10 -6.30
C VAL A 329 -19.15 -34.56 -6.75
N LEU A 330 -18.91 -35.49 -5.83
CA LEU A 330 -19.03 -36.92 -6.05
C LEU A 330 -20.26 -37.45 -5.32
N VAL A 331 -21.15 -38.11 -6.05
CA VAL A 331 -22.41 -38.64 -5.52
C VAL A 331 -22.44 -40.16 -5.69
N PRO A 332 -22.53 -40.97 -4.63
CA PRO A 332 -22.55 -42.43 -4.74
C PRO A 332 -23.89 -42.89 -5.32
N VAL A 333 -23.88 -43.48 -6.51
CA VAL A 333 -25.09 -43.93 -7.21
C VAL A 333 -25.30 -45.44 -7.16
N LYS A 334 -24.22 -46.23 -7.12
CA LYS A 334 -24.32 -47.70 -7.09
C LYS A 334 -23.37 -48.30 -6.05
N LEU A 335 -23.85 -49.32 -5.35
CA LEU A 335 -23.03 -50.22 -4.57
C LEU A 335 -22.95 -51.55 -5.35
N LYS A 336 -21.78 -51.83 -5.93
CA LYS A 336 -21.62 -52.87 -6.96
C LYS A 336 -22.59 -52.61 -8.14
N GLU A 337 -23.55 -53.50 -8.37
CA GLU A 337 -24.58 -53.39 -9.42
C GLU A 337 -25.90 -52.77 -8.91
N THR A 338 -26.04 -52.55 -7.60
CA THR A 338 -27.30 -52.07 -7.00
C THR A 338 -27.34 -50.54 -6.96
N VAL A 339 -28.34 -49.92 -7.59
CA VAL A 339 -28.56 -48.46 -7.54
C VAL A 339 -29.03 -48.06 -6.16
N VAL A 340 -28.28 -47.20 -5.47
CA VAL A 340 -28.57 -46.73 -4.10
C VAL A 340 -29.03 -45.27 -4.05
N TRP A 341 -28.69 -44.47 -5.07
CA TRP A 341 -29.14 -43.08 -5.23
C TRP A 341 -29.62 -42.87 -6.66
N GLU A 342 -30.93 -42.75 -6.81
CA GLU A 342 -31.62 -42.61 -8.09
C GLU A 342 -31.70 -41.14 -8.51
N LYS A 343 -31.36 -40.88 -9.77
CA LYS A 343 -31.47 -39.58 -10.45
C LYS A 343 -30.87 -38.41 -9.66
N PRO A 344 -29.57 -38.47 -9.30
CA PRO A 344 -28.93 -37.34 -8.63
C PRO A 344 -28.91 -36.11 -9.57
N SER A 345 -29.29 -34.96 -9.05
CA SER A 345 -29.20 -33.67 -9.72
C SER A 345 -28.69 -32.60 -8.75
N ILE A 346 -27.99 -31.60 -9.27
CA ILE A 346 -27.50 -30.47 -8.47
C ILE A 346 -28.32 -29.24 -8.80
N VAL A 347 -28.85 -28.61 -7.76
CA VAL A 347 -29.50 -27.30 -7.82
C VAL A 347 -28.60 -26.31 -7.11
N VAL A 348 -28.30 -25.20 -7.78
CA VAL A 348 -27.48 -24.11 -7.24
C VAL A 348 -28.42 -22.99 -6.82
N SER A 349 -28.26 -22.47 -5.60
CA SER A 349 -28.97 -21.28 -5.14
C SER A 349 -27.99 -20.12 -4.95
N GLU A 350 -28.13 -19.11 -5.79
CA GLU A 350 -27.29 -17.90 -5.83
C GLU A 350 -28.00 -16.73 -5.14
N GLU A 351 -28.48 -16.91 -3.91
CA GLU A 351 -29.30 -15.90 -3.19
C GLU A 351 -28.61 -14.53 -3.02
N GLU A 352 -27.33 -14.40 -3.34
CA GLU A 352 -26.54 -13.19 -3.12
C GLU A 352 -25.58 -12.76 -4.24
N LEU A 353 -25.55 -13.43 -5.40
CA LEU A 353 -24.66 -13.06 -6.52
C LEU A 353 -25.48 -12.53 -7.70
N SER A 354 -25.25 -11.26 -8.07
CA SER A 354 -25.99 -10.60 -9.14
C SER A 354 -25.49 -10.96 -10.55
N ASN A 355 -24.35 -11.65 -10.70
CA ASN A 355 -23.68 -11.84 -12.00
C ASN A 355 -22.86 -13.15 -12.15
N SER A 356 -22.92 -14.11 -11.22
CA SER A 356 -22.18 -15.37 -11.40
C SER A 356 -22.93 -16.31 -12.33
N THR A 357 -22.26 -16.83 -13.36
CA THR A 357 -22.76 -18.01 -14.06
C THR A 357 -22.15 -19.24 -13.40
N THR A 358 -22.95 -19.96 -12.61
CA THR A 358 -22.57 -21.28 -12.12
C THR A 358 -23.14 -22.34 -13.06
N ASN A 359 -22.26 -23.15 -13.68
CA ASN A 359 -22.69 -24.25 -14.54
C ASN A 359 -22.19 -25.59 -13.98
N CYS A 360 -23.12 -26.51 -13.71
CA CYS A 360 -22.83 -27.85 -13.21
C CYS A 360 -23.06 -28.90 -14.30
N ILE A 361 -21.99 -29.60 -14.67
CA ILE A 361 -22.01 -30.64 -15.70
C ILE A 361 -21.79 -32.01 -15.05
N ASN A 362 -22.63 -32.98 -15.42
CA ASN A 362 -22.38 -34.39 -15.09
C ASN A 362 -21.31 -34.94 -16.06
N THR A 363 -20.18 -35.38 -15.51
CA THR A 363 -19.03 -35.90 -16.27
C THR A 363 -18.97 -37.43 -16.32
N GLY A 364 -20.01 -38.11 -15.85
CA GLY A 364 -20.16 -39.56 -15.92
C GLY A 364 -19.88 -40.28 -14.61
N GLU A 365 -19.97 -41.61 -14.68
CA GLU A 365 -19.71 -42.52 -13.56
C GLU A 365 -18.19 -42.77 -13.43
N ILE A 366 -17.70 -42.77 -12.19
CA ILE A 366 -16.32 -43.07 -11.82
C ILE A 366 -16.27 -44.18 -10.76
N THR A 367 -15.25 -45.02 -10.85
CA THR A 367 -14.90 -46.09 -9.90
C THR A 367 -13.42 -45.96 -9.52
N ASN A 368 -13.05 -46.40 -8.31
CA ASN A 368 -11.66 -46.44 -7.81
C ASN A 368 -10.97 -45.07 -7.66
N LYS A 369 -11.62 -44.09 -7.03
CA LYS A 369 -11.02 -42.80 -6.62
C LYS A 369 -11.11 -42.61 -5.10
N GLU A 370 -10.26 -41.79 -4.48
CA GLU A 370 -10.05 -41.68 -3.01
C GLU A 370 -11.31 -41.42 -2.15
N ASN A 371 -12.48 -41.05 -2.71
CA ASN A 371 -13.76 -40.96 -1.98
C ASN A 371 -14.88 -41.87 -2.54
N CYS A 372 -14.57 -42.69 -3.55
CA CYS A 372 -15.48 -43.60 -4.25
C CYS A 372 -14.78 -44.93 -4.56
N THR A 373 -14.23 -45.56 -3.53
CA THR A 373 -13.47 -46.82 -3.62
C THR A 373 -14.37 -48.05 -3.61
N VAL A 374 -15.48 -48.03 -2.86
CA VAL A 374 -16.39 -49.18 -2.70
C VAL A 374 -17.68 -49.03 -3.53
N MET A 375 -18.02 -47.81 -3.92
CA MET A 375 -19.24 -47.45 -4.65
C MET A 375 -18.89 -46.77 -5.99
N THR A 376 -19.75 -46.95 -6.98
CA THR A 376 -19.71 -46.18 -8.22
C THR A 376 -20.35 -44.83 -7.96
N CYS A 377 -19.63 -43.76 -8.26
CA CYS A 377 -20.09 -42.39 -8.07
C CYS A 377 -20.31 -41.68 -9.39
N VAL A 378 -21.30 -40.79 -9.45
CA VAL A 378 -21.40 -39.79 -10.51
C VAL A 378 -20.56 -38.58 -10.12
N ARG A 379 -19.75 -38.08 -11.06
CA ARG A 379 -18.93 -36.89 -10.88
C ARG A 379 -19.59 -35.68 -11.53
N PHE A 380 -19.92 -34.69 -10.72
CA PHE A 380 -20.36 -33.36 -11.17
C PHE A 380 -19.20 -32.37 -11.08
N VAL A 381 -19.06 -31.52 -12.10
CA VAL A 381 -18.12 -30.39 -12.12
C VAL A 381 -18.94 -29.12 -12.23
N CYS A 382 -18.90 -28.30 -11.18
CA CYS A 382 -19.58 -27.03 -11.11
C CYS A 382 -18.57 -25.89 -11.27
N SER A 383 -18.56 -25.23 -12.43
CA SER A 383 -17.69 -24.08 -12.70
C SER A 383 -18.37 -22.80 -12.24
N ILE A 384 -17.68 -22.02 -11.39
CA ILE A 384 -18.13 -20.74 -10.87
C ILE A 384 -17.33 -19.64 -11.57
N GLY A 385 -18.01 -18.80 -12.36
CA GLY A 385 -17.37 -17.73 -13.13
C GLY A 385 -16.68 -16.67 -12.28
N SER A 386 -17.33 -16.21 -11.19
CA SER A 386 -16.74 -15.33 -10.19
C SER A 386 -17.44 -15.53 -8.85
N LEU A 387 -16.68 -15.76 -7.79
CA LEU A 387 -17.16 -15.79 -6.41
C LEU A 387 -16.65 -14.56 -5.67
N ASP A 388 -17.53 -13.58 -5.47
CA ASP A 388 -17.18 -12.29 -4.85
C ASP A 388 -16.79 -12.42 -3.37
N ILE A 389 -16.12 -11.39 -2.86
CA ILE A 389 -15.63 -11.30 -1.49
C ILE A 389 -16.82 -11.35 -0.52
N GLN A 390 -16.72 -12.17 0.54
CA GLN A 390 -17.76 -12.37 1.55
C GLN A 390 -19.08 -12.94 0.99
N LYS A 391 -19.08 -13.46 -0.23
CA LYS A 391 -20.23 -14.12 -0.84
C LYS A 391 -20.11 -15.64 -0.79
N SER A 392 -21.26 -16.29 -0.88
CA SER A 392 -21.36 -17.75 -0.84
C SER A 392 -22.42 -18.30 -1.76
N ILE A 393 -22.21 -19.52 -2.22
CA ILE A 393 -23.11 -20.26 -3.10
C ILE A 393 -23.43 -21.60 -2.43
N ASN A 394 -24.70 -22.00 -2.44
CA ASN A 394 -25.11 -23.30 -1.94
C ASN A 394 -25.35 -24.26 -3.11
N PHE A 395 -24.79 -25.47 -2.98
CA PHE A 395 -24.96 -26.60 -3.88
C PHE A 395 -25.86 -27.62 -3.18
N THR A 396 -27.08 -27.78 -3.68
CA THR A 396 -28.05 -28.76 -3.18
C THR A 396 -28.06 -29.95 -4.13
N ILE A 397 -27.53 -31.08 -3.67
CA ILE A 397 -27.62 -32.36 -4.36
C ILE A 397 -28.96 -32.96 -3.96
N THR A 398 -29.82 -33.26 -4.93
CA THR A 398 -31.11 -33.92 -4.72
C THR A 398 -31.14 -35.25 -5.42
N GLY A 399 -31.84 -36.22 -4.85
CA GLY A 399 -32.25 -37.42 -5.57
C GLY A 399 -33.13 -38.29 -4.70
N GLN A 400 -33.22 -39.56 -5.05
CA GLN A 400 -34.15 -40.49 -4.43
C GLN A 400 -33.42 -41.75 -3.95
N THR A 401 -33.88 -42.36 -2.87
CA THR A 401 -33.40 -43.66 -2.42
C THR A 401 -34.57 -44.54 -1.99
N SER A 402 -34.43 -45.84 -2.21
CA SER A 402 -35.41 -46.88 -1.89
C SER A 402 -34.85 -47.94 -0.93
N HIS A 403 -33.60 -47.77 -0.46
CA HIS A 403 -32.89 -48.75 0.36
C HIS A 403 -33.00 -48.46 1.85
N GLN A 404 -33.27 -49.51 2.63
CA GLN A 404 -33.58 -49.40 4.06
C GLN A 404 -32.33 -49.28 4.97
N LYS A 405 -31.15 -49.71 4.50
CA LYS A 405 -29.88 -49.69 5.28
C LYS A 405 -28.66 -49.44 4.39
N VAL A 406 -28.50 -48.21 3.91
CA VAL A 406 -27.32 -47.77 3.16
C VAL A 406 -26.88 -46.39 3.65
N LEU A 407 -25.58 -46.20 3.88
CA LEU A 407 -24.99 -44.89 4.14
C LEU A 407 -24.66 -44.22 2.80
N LEU A 408 -25.31 -43.09 2.52
CA LEU A 408 -24.99 -42.26 1.37
C LEU A 408 -24.06 -41.15 1.83
N GLN A 409 -22.81 -41.17 1.38
CA GLN A 409 -21.82 -40.14 1.69
C GLN A 409 -21.34 -39.50 0.38
N SER A 410 -21.79 -38.28 0.11
CA SER A 410 -21.21 -37.47 -0.97
C SER A 410 -19.96 -36.75 -0.48
N SER A 411 -19.11 -36.34 -1.42
CA SER A 411 -17.96 -35.48 -1.14
C SER A 411 -17.95 -34.29 -2.09
N ALA A 412 -17.47 -33.14 -1.61
CA ALA A 412 -17.28 -31.96 -2.43
C ALA A 412 -15.87 -31.40 -2.21
N GLU A 413 -15.21 -31.01 -3.30
CA GLU A 413 -13.82 -30.56 -3.32
C GLU A 413 -13.71 -29.27 -4.14
N ILE A 414 -12.95 -28.29 -3.63
CA ILE A 414 -12.67 -27.05 -4.34
C ILE A 414 -11.42 -27.25 -5.20
N VAL A 415 -11.53 -26.90 -6.48
CA VAL A 415 -10.42 -26.89 -7.43
C VAL A 415 -10.31 -25.49 -8.01
N TYR A 416 -9.11 -24.93 -7.99
CA TYR A 416 -8.80 -23.64 -8.58
C TYR A 416 -7.54 -23.77 -9.41
N ASP A 417 -7.43 -22.96 -10.46
CA ASP A 417 -6.25 -22.98 -11.31
C ASP A 417 -5.10 -22.22 -10.64
N LEU A 418 -3.97 -22.90 -10.41
CA LEU A 418 -2.75 -22.30 -9.89
C LEU A 418 -2.05 -21.41 -10.93
N CYS A 419 -2.36 -21.57 -12.21
CA CYS A 419 -1.74 -20.87 -13.33
C CYS A 419 -2.54 -19.63 -13.81
N HIS A 420 -3.83 -19.55 -13.48
CA HIS A 420 -4.75 -18.51 -13.95
C HIS A 420 -5.39 -17.67 -12.84
N VAL A 421 -4.71 -17.48 -11.70
CA VAL A 421 -4.99 -16.31 -10.81
C VAL A 421 -4.34 -15.04 -11.39
N ASN A 422 -4.40 -14.90 -12.71
CA ASN A 422 -4.21 -13.64 -13.42
C ASN A 422 -5.59 -13.31 -13.97
N MET A 423 -6.22 -12.27 -13.40
CA MET A 423 -7.34 -11.60 -14.05
C MET A 423 -6.80 -10.65 -15.11
#